data_AF-A0A936XQZ6-F1
#
_entry.id   AF-A0A936XQZ6-F1
#
_cell.length_a   1.000
_cell.length_b   1.000
_cell.length_c   1.000
_cell.angle_alpha   90.00
_cell.angle_beta   90.00
_cell.angle_gamma   90.00
#
_symmetry.space_group_name_H-M   'P 1'
#
loop_
_entity.id
_entity.type
_entity.pdbx_description
1 polymer ?
#
loop_
_entity_poly.entity_id
_entity_poly.type
_entity_poly.pdbx_seq_one_letter_code
_entity_poly.pdbx_strand_id
1 'polypeptide(L)'
;MESNNINQRTERILASLDGLQRILAPDFFYTRLTGRMQHEMQPEKEKFFLLRPAFVTAALSLVLIINVFSLMNLDRQSAKMENMHSNKPATIESFADAYGMNSLSVYE
;
A
#
# COMPACT_ATOMS: atom_id res chain seq x y z
N MET A 1 38.68 -57.96 -22.99
CA MET A 1 39.82 -57.10 -22.62
C MET A 1 39.39 -55.73 -22.04
N GLU A 2 38.10 -55.39 -22.08
CA GLU A 2 37.53 -54.12 -21.57
C GLU A 2 37.62 -53.95 -20.03
N SER A 3 37.35 -55.00 -19.25
CA SER A 3 37.23 -54.94 -17.79
C SER A 3 38.54 -54.59 -17.08
N ASN A 4 39.69 -55.00 -17.63
CA ASN A 4 41.00 -54.66 -17.07
C ASN A 4 41.32 -53.17 -17.19
N ASN A 5 40.83 -52.49 -18.24
CA ASN A 5 41.05 -51.05 -18.42
C ASN A 5 40.27 -50.20 -17.43
N ILE A 6 39.04 -50.61 -17.09
CA ILE A 6 38.20 -49.90 -16.11
C ILE A 6 38.82 -49.99 -14.72
N ASN A 7 39.24 -51.19 -14.30
CA ASN A 7 39.89 -51.38 -12.99
C ASN A 7 41.20 -50.59 -12.88
N GLN A 8 42.01 -50.56 -13.94
CA GLN A 8 43.25 -49.77 -13.95
C GLN A 8 42.99 -48.25 -13.88
N ARG A 9 41.92 -47.76 -14.50
CA ARG A 9 41.53 -46.34 -14.39
C ARG A 9 41.05 -46.01 -12.99
N THR A 10 40.21 -46.85 -12.39
CA THR A 10 39.74 -46.68 -11.01
C THR A 10 40.91 -46.67 -10.03
N GLU A 11 41.84 -47.61 -10.16
CA GLU A 11 43.02 -47.70 -9.30
C GLU A 11 43.92 -46.46 -9.40
N ARG A 12 44.10 -45.92 -10.62
CA ARG A 12 44.84 -44.66 -10.83
C ARG A 12 44.16 -43.46 -10.22
N ILE A 13 42.82 -43.39 -10.27
CA ILE A 13 42.05 -42.30 -9.66
C ILE A 13 42.17 -42.36 -8.14
N LEU A 14 42.05 -43.55 -7.55
CA LEU A 14 42.21 -43.76 -6.12
C LEU A 14 43.66 -43.45 -5.67
N ALA A 15 44.66 -43.90 -6.42
CA ALA A 15 46.06 -43.58 -6.16
C ALA A 15 46.36 -42.07 -6.28
N SER A 16 45.66 -41.33 -7.15
CA SER A 16 45.80 -39.87 -7.23
C SER A 16 45.16 -39.12 -6.06
N LEU A 17 44.22 -39.75 -5.36
CA LEU A 17 43.56 -39.21 -4.17
C LEU A 17 44.34 -39.54 -2.89
N ASP A 18 45.16 -40.58 -2.89
CA ASP A 18 45.92 -41.07 -1.71
C ASP A 18 47.00 -40.08 -1.24
N GLY A 19 47.50 -39.21 -2.13
CA GLY A 19 48.42 -38.12 -1.81
C GLY A 19 47.75 -36.86 -1.26
N LEU A 20 46.41 -36.80 -1.21
CA LEU A 20 45.71 -35.67 -0.63
C LEU A 20 45.76 -35.79 0.90
N GLN A 21 46.61 -34.97 1.50
CA GLN A 21 46.65 -34.79 2.94
C GLN A 21 45.22 -34.48 3.43
N ARG A 22 44.75 -35.23 4.42
CA ARG A 22 43.41 -35.05 5.01
C ARG A 22 43.35 -33.65 5.62
N ILE A 23 42.89 -32.67 4.83
CA ILE A 23 42.85 -31.28 5.22
C ILE A 23 41.75 -31.20 6.30
N LEU A 24 42.15 -30.97 7.54
CA LEU A 24 41.20 -30.64 8.59
C LEU A 24 40.44 -29.40 8.12
N ALA A 25 39.11 -29.42 8.28
CA ALA A 25 38.32 -28.23 8.00
C ALA A 25 38.93 -27.06 8.79
N PRO A 26 39.14 -25.90 8.15
CA PRO A 26 39.74 -24.76 8.84
C PRO A 26 38.88 -24.39 10.05
N ASP A 27 39.53 -23.85 11.08
CA ASP A 27 38.85 -23.41 12.29
C ASP A 27 37.65 -22.52 11.93
N PHE A 28 36.50 -22.75 12.58
CA PHE A 28 35.22 -22.07 12.34
C PHE A 28 34.53 -22.32 10.98
N PHE A 29 34.99 -23.27 10.15
CA PHE A 29 34.28 -23.64 8.91
C PHE A 29 32.83 -24.04 9.16
N TYR A 30 32.59 -24.91 10.15
CA TYR A 30 31.25 -25.37 10.51
C TYR A 30 30.38 -24.22 11.01
N THR A 31 30.90 -23.33 11.85
CA THR A 31 30.16 -22.15 12.33
C THR A 31 29.71 -21.26 11.18
N ARG A 32 30.60 -20.99 10.22
CA ARG A 32 30.28 -20.16 9.05
C ARG A 32 29.27 -20.87 8.14
N LEU A 33 29.44 -22.17 7.91
CA LEU A 33 28.54 -22.97 7.08
C LEU A 33 27.13 -23.02 7.69
N THR A 34 27.03 -23.34 8.98
CA THR A 34 25.76 -23.37 9.70
C THR A 34 25.10 -21.99 9.72
N GLY A 35 25.87 -20.92 9.89
CA GLY A 35 25.35 -19.54 9.80
C GLY A 35 24.73 -19.24 8.43
N ARG A 36 25.37 -19.65 7.33
CA ARG A 36 24.80 -19.48 5.98
C ARG A 36 23.57 -20.35 5.76
N MET A 37 23.60 -21.61 6.19
CA MET A 37 22.43 -22.49 6.11
C MET A 37 21.25 -21.95 6.89
N GLN A 38 21.46 -21.40 8.09
CA GLN A 38 20.40 -20.77 8.88
C GLN A 38 19.89 -19.45 8.26
N HIS A 39 20.73 -18.74 7.51
CA HIS A 39 20.33 -17.53 6.80
C HIS A 39 19.45 -17.87 5.58
N GLU A 40 19.79 -18.93 4.85
CA GLU A 40 19.02 -19.41 3.69
C GLU A 40 17.77 -20.22 4.10
N MET A 41 17.78 -20.87 5.26
CA MET A 41 16.63 -21.58 5.83
C MET A 41 15.66 -20.67 6.59
N GLN A 42 16.09 -19.47 6.96
CA GLN A 42 15.11 -18.45 7.30
C GLN A 42 14.34 -18.17 6.02
N PRO A 43 13.02 -18.43 5.97
CA PRO A 43 12.25 -17.95 4.85
C PRO A 43 12.54 -16.45 4.81
N GLU A 44 13.12 -15.99 3.70
CA GLU A 44 13.06 -14.59 3.29
C GLU A 44 11.70 -14.14 3.76
N LYS A 45 11.67 -13.26 4.76
CA LYS A 45 10.43 -12.63 5.20
C LYS A 45 10.04 -11.78 4.01
N GLU A 46 9.49 -12.42 2.97
CA GLU A 46 9.00 -11.79 1.78
C GLU A 46 7.77 -11.02 2.24
N LYS A 47 8.12 -9.83 2.71
CA LYS A 47 7.47 -8.56 2.48
C LYS A 47 5.97 -8.68 2.65
N PHE A 48 5.59 -8.34 3.87
CA PHE A 48 4.28 -7.96 4.41
C PHE A 48 3.47 -6.95 3.56
N PHE A 49 3.46 -7.07 2.24
CA PHE A 49 2.68 -6.27 1.30
C PHE A 49 1.71 -7.15 0.51
N LEU A 50 1.02 -8.02 1.24
CA LEU A 50 -0.08 -8.84 0.74
C LEU A 50 -1.44 -8.17 1.03
N LEU A 51 -1.47 -6.83 1.10
CA LEU A 51 -2.71 -6.10 0.86
C LEU A 51 -3.10 -6.42 -0.58
N ARG A 52 -4.01 -7.39 -0.76
CA ARG A 52 -4.52 -7.77 -2.06
C ARG A 52 -4.83 -6.49 -2.83
N PRO A 53 -4.44 -6.38 -4.12
CA PRO A 53 -4.60 -5.15 -4.89
C PRO A 53 -6.03 -4.59 -4.83
N ALA A 54 -7.03 -5.46 -4.64
CA ALA A 54 -8.42 -5.10 -4.37
C ALA A 54 -8.66 -4.18 -3.15
N PHE A 55 -7.92 -4.34 -2.05
CA PHE A 55 -8.04 -3.46 -0.88
C PHE A 55 -7.44 -2.08 -1.13
N VAL A 56 -6.32 -2.03 -1.86
CA VAL A 56 -5.69 -0.77 -2.25
C VAL A 56 -6.62 0.02 -3.17
N THR A 57 -7.23 -0.64 -4.16
CA THR A 57 -8.19 0.01 -5.07
C THR A 57 -9.47 0.44 -4.35
N ALA A 58 -9.97 -0.34 -3.39
CA ALA A 58 -11.14 0.02 -2.59
C ALA A 58 -10.87 1.21 -1.65
N ALA A 59 -9.70 1.25 -1.01
CA ALA A 59 -9.32 2.39 -0.18
C ALA A 59 -9.15 3.67 -1.02
N LEU A 60 -8.52 3.55 -2.19
CA LEU A 60 -8.30 4.67 -3.10
C LEU A 60 -9.63 5.18 -3.70
N SER A 61 -10.54 4.28 -4.06
CA SER A 61 -11.88 4.68 -4.54
C SER A 61 -12.70 5.38 -3.46
N LEU A 62 -12.63 4.92 -2.21
CA LEU A 62 -13.30 5.56 -1.08
C LEU A 62 -12.78 6.98 -0.84
N VAL A 63 -11.45 7.17 -0.84
CA VAL A 63 -10.83 8.50 -0.72
C VAL A 63 -11.25 9.40 -1.90
N LEU A 64 -11.33 8.86 -3.11
CA LEU A 64 -11.77 9.61 -4.29
C LEU A 64 -13.23 10.05 -4.16
N ILE A 65 -14.14 9.17 -3.75
CA ILE A 65 -15.56 9.49 -3.53
C ILE A 65 -15.71 10.63 -2.52
N ILE A 66 -14.98 10.57 -1.41
CA ILE A 66 -15.01 11.62 -0.38
C ILE A 66 -14.55 12.96 -0.96
N ASN A 67 -13.46 12.97 -1.73
CA ASN A 67 -12.95 14.20 -2.35
C ASN A 67 -13.93 14.78 -3.37
N VAL A 68 -14.50 13.95 -4.25
CA VAL A 68 -15.50 14.38 -5.23
C VAL A 68 -16.74 14.93 -4.52
N PHE A 69 -17.23 14.25 -3.49
CA PHE A 69 -18.38 14.71 -2.71
C PHE A 69 -18.08 16.03 -1.98
N SER A 70 -16.88 16.20 -1.44
CA SER A 70 -16.44 17.44 -0.80
C SER A 70 -16.48 18.61 -1.79
N LEU A 71 -15.93 18.43 -3.00
CA LEU A 71 -15.97 19.45 -4.05
C LEU A 71 -17.41 19.78 -4.48
N MET A 72 -18.25 18.76 -4.71
CA MET A 72 -19.65 18.99 -5.09
C MET A 72 -20.45 19.72 -4.00
N ASN A 73 -20.16 19.50 -2.71
CA ASN A 73 -20.83 20.21 -1.63
C ASN A 73 -20.32 21.65 -1.49
N LEU A 74 -19.05 21.91 -1.80
CA LEU A 74 -18.48 23.25 -1.84
C LEU A 74 -19.15 24.08 -2.96
N ASP A 75 -19.34 23.49 -4.14
CA ASP A 75 -20.06 24.14 -5.25
C ASP A 75 -21.53 24.39 -4.90
N ARG A 76 -22.19 23.43 -4.22
CA ARG A 76 -23.57 23.61 -3.73
C ARG A 76 -23.69 24.69 -2.66
N GLN A 77 -22.71 24.85 -1.77
CA GLN A 77 -22.70 25.95 -0.81
C GLN A 77 -22.49 27.30 -1.50
N SER A 78 -21.64 27.35 -2.52
CA SER A 78 -21.41 28.55 -3.34
C SER A 78 -22.68 28.96 -4.10
N ALA A 79 -23.40 27.99 -4.69
CA ALA A 79 -24.70 28.24 -5.34
C ALA A 79 -25.82 28.63 -4.36
N LYS A 80 -25.76 28.18 -3.10
CA LYS A 80 -26.72 28.57 -2.06
C LYS A 80 -26.47 29.99 -1.53
N MET A 81 -25.24 30.50 -1.65
CA MET A 81 -24.91 31.89 -1.31
C MET A 81 -25.34 32.90 -2.39
N GLU A 82 -25.46 32.50 -3.66
CA GLU A 82 -25.95 33.38 -4.74
C GLU A 82 -27.47 33.65 -4.65
N ASN A 83 -28.23 32.72 -4.06
CA ASN A 83 -29.68 32.87 -3.86
C ASN A 83 -30.06 33.67 -2.60
N MET A 84 -29.09 34.29 -1.93
CA MET A 84 -29.32 35.28 -0.86
C MET A 84 -29.44 36.71 -1.41
N HIS A 85 -29.67 36.89 -2.71
CA HIS A 85 -30.22 38.14 -3.21
C HIS A 85 -31.74 38.06 -3.06
N SER A 86 -32.26 38.72 -2.03
CA SER A 86 -33.70 38.85 -1.80
C SER A 86 -34.36 39.46 -3.04
N ASN A 87 -35.07 38.65 -3.82
CA ASN A 87 -35.84 39.08 -5.00
C ASN A 87 -37.07 39.93 -4.64
N LYS A 88 -37.19 40.37 -3.38
CA LYS A 88 -38.25 41.30 -2.94
C LYS A 88 -37.80 42.73 -3.30
N PRO A 89 -38.60 43.50 -4.05
CA PRO A 89 -38.30 44.92 -4.27
C PRO A 89 -38.20 45.62 -2.92
N ALA A 90 -37.30 46.60 -2.80
CA ALA A 90 -37.10 47.39 -1.57
C ALA A 90 -38.28 48.34 -1.31
N THR A 91 -39.47 47.77 -1.07
CA THR A 91 -40.69 48.46 -0.69
C THR A 91 -40.79 48.52 0.83
N ILE A 92 -41.56 49.48 1.34
CA ILE A 92 -41.78 49.67 2.78
C ILE A 92 -42.30 48.38 3.45
N GLU A 93 -43.12 47.61 2.73
CA GLU A 93 -43.63 46.30 3.18
C GLU A 93 -42.51 45.27 3.39
N SER A 94 -41.48 45.26 2.54
CA SER A 94 -40.36 44.31 2.67
C SER A 94 -39.53 44.56 3.93
N PHE A 95 -39.40 45.83 4.32
CA PHE A 95 -38.73 46.20 5.57
C PHE A 95 -39.62 45.89 6.78
N ALA A 96 -40.92 46.19 6.71
CA ALA A 96 -41.86 45.89 7.78
C ALA A 96 -41.90 44.39 8.11
N ASP A 97 -41.94 43.53 7.09
CA ASP A 97 -41.87 42.06 7.20
C ASP A 97 -40.55 41.59 7.85
N ALA A 98 -39.41 42.18 7.44
CA ALA A 98 -38.10 41.84 8.00
C ALA A 98 -37.95 42.20 9.49
N TYR A 99 -38.60 43.28 9.93
CA TYR A 99 -38.63 43.68 11.34
C TYR A 99 -39.83 43.10 12.12
N GLY A 100 -40.58 42.16 11.53
CA GLY A 100 -41.75 41.53 12.16
C GLY A 100 -42.89 42.50 12.45
N MET A 101 -42.89 43.67 11.81
CA MET A 101 -43.96 44.67 11.89
C MET A 101 -45.07 44.26 10.92
N ASN A 102 -45.94 43.34 11.35
CA ASN A 102 -47.18 43.05 10.64
C ASN A 102 -48.04 44.33 10.65
N SER A 103 -48.08 45.05 9.52
CA SER A 103 -48.83 46.30 9.37
C SER A 103 -50.33 46.00 9.34
N LEU A 104 -50.94 45.87 10.52
CA LEU A 104 -52.38 45.97 10.67
C LEU A 104 -52.76 47.44 10.44
N SER A 105 -53.04 47.82 9.20
CA SER A 105 -53.53 49.17 8.89
C SER A 105 -54.93 49.34 9.47
N VAL A 106 -55.04 50.07 10.58
CA VAL A 106 -56.31 50.40 11.27
C VAL A 106 -57.08 51.55 10.60
N TYR A 107 -56.63 52.02 9.43
CA TYR A 107 -57.34 53.01 8.64
C TYR A 107 -57.60 52.47 7.24
N GLU A 108 -58.82 52.00 7.03
CA GLU A 108 -59.59 52.13 5.79
C GLU A 108 -60.73 53.13 6.06
#